data_AF-A0A3N1MDL4-F1
#
_entry.id   AF-A0A3N1MDL4-F1
#
_cell.length_a   1.000
_cell.length_b   1.000
_cell.length_c   1.000
_cell.angle_alpha   90.00
_cell.angle_beta   90.00
_cell.angle_gamma   90.00
#
_symmetry.space_group_name_H-M   'P 1'
#
loop_
_entity.id
_entity.type
_entity.pdbx_description
1 polymer ?
#
loop_
_entity_poly.entity_id
_entity_poly.type
_entity_poly.pdbx_seq_one_letter_code
_entity_poly.pdbx_strand_id
1 'polypeptide(L)'
;MQTTTEPALRIRTVPLSRSRGDYRILDVRDDLSRVTRANGEIVGYVDRIDVAGGTAYRARRYVATERRFVELPNVWSADDAVDCLRWS
;
A
#
# COMPACT_ATOMS: atom_id res chain seq x y z
N MET A 1 -4.73 -17.66 18.16
CA MET A 1 -5.62 -17.92 17.01
C MET A 1 -5.30 -16.87 15.94
N GLN A 2 -4.35 -17.15 15.05
CA GLN A 2 -3.96 -16.24 13.97
C GLN A 2 -4.86 -16.57 12.78
N THR A 3 -5.94 -15.80 12.58
CA THR A 3 -6.72 -15.88 11.35
C THR A 3 -5.89 -15.27 10.23
N THR A 4 -5.12 -16.10 9.54
CA THR A 4 -4.55 -15.76 8.25
C THR A 4 -5.72 -15.62 7.27
N THR A 5 -6.28 -14.41 7.17
CA THR A 5 -7.20 -14.07 6.09
C THR A 5 -6.44 -14.25 4.80
N GLU A 6 -6.72 -15.33 4.06
CA GLU A 6 -6.21 -15.50 2.71
C GLU A 6 -6.56 -14.26 1.89
N PRO A 7 -5.61 -13.68 1.13
CA PRO A 7 -5.91 -12.53 0.30
C PRO A 7 -6.88 -12.98 -0.79
N ALA A 8 -8.16 -12.71 -0.58
CA ALA A 8 -9.17 -12.92 -1.62
C ALA A 8 -8.81 -11.97 -2.77
N LEU A 9 -8.36 -12.54 -3.89
CA LEU A 9 -8.03 -11.77 -5.09
C LEU A 9 -9.31 -11.10 -5.62
N ARG A 10 -9.56 -9.87 -5.20
CA ARG A 10 -10.67 -9.06 -5.70
C ARG A 10 -10.12 -7.87 -6.48
N ILE A 11 -10.23 -7.98 -7.80
CA ILE A 11 -9.86 -6.91 -8.71
C ILE A 11 -10.97 -5.86 -8.68
N ARG A 12 -10.61 -4.61 -8.39
CA ARG A 12 -11.57 -3.50 -8.50
C ARG A 12 -11.88 -3.22 -9.96
N THR A 13 -13.17 -3.13 -10.29
CA THR A 13 -13.62 -2.80 -11.64
C THR A 13 -13.39 -1.34 -12.00
N VAL A 14 -13.33 -0.44 -11.00
CA VAL A 14 -13.01 0.97 -11.19
C VAL A 14 -11.77 1.32 -10.36
N PRO A 15 -10.62 1.57 -11.01
CA PRO A 15 -9.44 2.02 -10.29
C PRO A 15 -9.68 3.44 -9.78
N LEU A 16 -9.59 3.61 -8.46
CA LEU A 16 -9.61 4.93 -7.84
C LEU A 16 -8.20 5.49 -7.85
N SER A 17 -8.02 6.62 -8.53
CA SER A 17 -6.77 7.37 -8.52
C SER A 17 -6.88 8.53 -7.53
N ARG A 18 -5.85 8.69 -6.70
CA ARG A 18 -5.73 9.81 -5.76
C ARG A 18 -4.28 10.28 -5.71
N SER A 19 -4.06 11.48 -5.18
CA SER A 19 -2.73 12.05 -4.99
C SER A 19 -2.51 12.43 -3.53
N ARG A 20 -1.27 12.24 -3.05
CA ARG A 20 -0.83 12.70 -1.73
C ARG A 20 0.60 13.22 -1.87
N GLY A 21 0.78 14.53 -1.75
CA GLY A 21 2.05 15.18 -2.09
C GLY A 21 2.51 14.82 -3.50
N ASP A 22 3.77 14.40 -3.64
CA ASP A 22 4.37 14.00 -4.91
C ASP A 22 4.01 12.57 -5.36
N TYR A 23 3.20 11.85 -4.57
CA TYR A 23 2.77 10.50 -4.88
C TYR A 23 1.42 10.45 -5.59
N ARG A 24 1.37 9.58 -6.60
CA ARG A 24 0.16 9.12 -7.27
C ARG A 24 -0.17 7.72 -6.77
N ILE A 25 -1.39 7.55 -6.31
CA ILE A 25 -1.87 6.31 -5.70
C ILE A 25 -2.99 5.76 -6.57
N LEU A 26 -2.86 4.50 -6.97
CA LEU A 26 -3.82 3.80 -7.80
C LEU A 26 -4.28 2.54 -7.09
N ASP A 27 -5.58 2.43 -6.83
CA ASP A 27 -6.15 1.19 -6.32
C ASP A 27 -6.16 0.14 -7.44
N VAL A 28 -5.35 -0.92 -7.28
CA VAL A 28 -5.20 -2.01 -8.25
C VAL A 28 -5.99 -3.25 -7.84
N ARG A 29 -6.33 -3.36 -6.55
CA ARG A 29 -7.27 -4.33 -5.97
C ARG A 29 -8.06 -3.66 -4.85
N ASP A 30 -9.02 -4.39 -4.29
CA ASP A 30 -9.81 -3.91 -3.15
C ASP A 30 -8.98 -3.58 -1.90
N ASP A 31 -7.89 -4.31 -1.74
CA ASP A 31 -7.01 -4.31 -0.58
C ASP A 31 -5.58 -3.86 -0.92
N LEU A 32 -5.34 -3.39 -2.15
CA LEU A 32 -3.99 -3.05 -2.62
C LEU A 32 -4.00 -1.76 -3.45
N SER A 33 -3.24 -0.78 -2.97
CA SER A 33 -2.89 0.42 -3.74
C SER A 33 -1.44 0.36 -4.21
N ARG A 34 -1.20 0.71 -5.46
CA ARG A 34 0.14 0.99 -5.99
C ARG A 34 0.48 2.47 -5.81
N VAL A 35 1.69 2.76 -5.34
CA VAL A 35 2.18 4.13 -5.12
C VAL A 35 3.32 4.42 -6.09
N THR A 36 3.20 5.52 -6.81
CA THR A 36 4.16 5.96 -7.84
C THR A 36 4.53 7.42 -7.66
N ARG A 37 5.71 7.82 -8.13
CA ARG A 37 6.05 9.23 -8.33
C ARG A 37 5.38 9.77 -9.60
N ALA A 38 5.43 11.09 -9.79
CA ALA A 38 4.89 11.75 -10.98
C ALA A 38 5.50 11.24 -12.30
N ASN A 39 6.75 10.76 -12.28
CA ASN A 39 7.44 10.17 -13.44
C ASN A 39 7.03 8.70 -13.71
N GLY A 40 6.12 8.11 -12.93
CA GLY A 40 5.67 6.73 -13.05
C GLY A 40 6.53 5.70 -12.31
N GLU A 41 7.62 6.11 -11.66
CA GLU A 41 8.46 5.23 -10.85
C GLU A 41 7.64 4.64 -9.69
N ILE A 42 7.66 3.31 -9.54
CA ILE A 42 7.00 2.63 -8.42
C ILE A 42 7.85 2.82 -7.18
N VAL A 43 7.27 3.46 -6.17
CA VAL A 43 7.89 3.65 -4.84
C VAL A 43 7.55 2.49 -3.93
N GLY A 44 6.35 1.92 -4.10
CA GLY A 44 5.88 0.84 -3.25
C GLY A 44 4.40 0.56 -3.41
N TYR A 45 3.88 -0.18 -2.45
CA TYR A 45 2.47 -0.55 -2.34
C TYR A 45 1.97 -0.28 -0.94
N VAL A 46 0.66 -0.14 -0.80
CA VAL A 46 -0.03 -0.11 0.49
C VAL A 46 -1.10 -1.19 0.48
N ASP A 47 -0.99 -2.14 1.41
CA ASP A 47 -2.01 -3.14 1.67
C ASP A 47 -3.03 -2.59 2.68
N ARG A 48 -4.31 -2.90 2.48
CA ARG A 48 -5.38 -2.74 3.46
C ARG A 48 -5.64 -4.09 4.09
N ILE A 49 -5.48 -4.19 5.40
CA ILE A 49 -5.51 -5.45 6.14
C ILE A 49 -6.65 -5.39 7.15
N ASP A 50 -7.58 -6.32 7.05
CA ASP A 50 -8.63 -6.48 8.06
C ASP A 50 -8.06 -7.20 9.29
N VAL A 51 -8.17 -6.57 10.46
CA VAL A 51 -7.72 -7.08 11.76
C VAL A 51 -8.88 -7.07 12.75
N ALA A 52 -8.75 -7.79 13.87
CA ALA A 52 -9.83 -7.91 14.86
C ALA A 52 -10.33 -6.57 15.43
N GLY A 53 -9.53 -5.50 15.35
CA GLY A 53 -9.86 -4.14 15.79
C GLY A 53 -10.29 -3.16 14.70
N GLY A 54 -10.46 -3.63 13.44
CA GLY A 54 -10.81 -2.78 12.30
C GLY A 54 -9.87 -2.96 11.12
N THR A 55 -9.60 -1.88 10.39
CA THR A 55 -8.73 -1.92 9.22
C THR A 55 -7.39 -1.28 9.53
N ALA A 56 -6.31 -2.02 9.30
CA ALA A 56 -4.94 -1.52 9.32
C ALA A 56 -4.41 -1.36 7.89
N TYR A 57 -3.34 -0.60 7.75
CA TYR A 57 -2.65 -0.36 6.49
C TYR A 57 -1.18 -0.67 6.65
N ARG A 58 -0.60 -1.37 5.67
CA ARG A 58 0.81 -1.73 5.67
C ARG A 58 1.47 -1.28 4.39
N ALA A 59 2.51 -0.48 4.52
CA ALA A 59 3.32 -0.08 3.38
C ALA A 59 4.38 -1.13 3.06
N ARG A 60 4.59 -1.37 1.77
CA ARG A 60 5.68 -2.19 1.21
C ARG A 60 6.52 -1.34 0.28
N ARG A 61 7.68 -0.90 0.76
CA ARG A 61 8.58 -0.02 0.01
C ARG A 61 9.43 -0.82 -0.96
N TYR A 62 9.54 -0.36 -2.20
CA TYR A 62 10.52 -0.89 -3.14
C TYR A 62 11.91 -0.31 -2.86
N VAL A 63 12.89 -1.17 -2.63
CA VAL A 63 14.31 -0.77 -2.48
C VAL A 63 15.03 -1.16 -3.76
N ALA A 64 15.26 -0.17 -4.64
CA ALA A 64 15.80 -0.40 -5.98
C ALA A 64 17.17 -1.09 -5.98
N THR A 65 18.07 -0.69 -5.07
CA THR A 65 19.40 -1.29 -4.91
C THR A 65 19.33 -2.79 -4.63
N GLU A 66 18.37 -3.21 -3.82
CA GLU A 66 18.19 -4.60 -3.40
C GLU A 66 17.15 -5.35 -4.25
N ARG A 67 16.51 -4.64 -5.20
CA ARG A 67 15.43 -5.13 -6.08
C ARG A 67 14.33 -5.88 -5.33
N ARG A 68 14.00 -5.46 -4.11
CA ARG A 68 13.02 -6.13 -3.26
C ARG A 68 12.07 -5.16 -2.59
N PHE A 69 10.99 -5.71 -2.05
CA PHE A 69 10.07 -4.97 -1.20
C PHE A 69 10.41 -5.18 0.28
N VAL A 70 10.39 -4.10 1.05
CA VAL A 70 10.54 -4.09 2.50
C VAL A 70 9.20 -3.72 3.12
N GLU A 71 8.68 -4.59 3.97
CA GLU A 71 7.47 -4.29 4.74
C GLU A 71 7.79 -3.29 5.86
N LEU A 72 6.92 -2.29 6.00
CA LEU A 72 6.97 -1.31 7.08
C LEU A 72 5.91 -1.64 8.15
N PRO A 73 5.97 -1.04 9.34
CA PRO A 73 4.98 -1.27 10.39
C PRO A 73 3.55 -0.97 9.94
N ASN A 74 2.59 -1.66 10.56
CA ASN A 74 1.18 -1.39 10.35
C ASN A 74 0.79 -0.07 11.00
N VAL A 75 -0.07 0.68 10.31
CA VAL A 75 -0.67 1.93 10.79
C VAL A 75 -2.18 1.90 10.58
N TRP A 76 -2.91 2.83 11.18
CA TRP A 76 -4.38 2.85 11.16
C TRP A 76 -4.97 3.81 10.12
N SER A 77 -4.11 4.43 9.31
CA SER A 77 -4.46 5.40 8.27
C SER A 77 -3.79 5.01 6.95
N ALA A 78 -4.56 4.95 5.86
CA ALA A 78 -4.03 4.67 4.52
C ALA A 78 -3.02 5.73 4.08
N ASP A 79 -3.28 6.94 4.52
CA ASP A 79 -2.54 8.15 4.25
C ASP A 79 -1.19 8.15 4.98
N ASP A 80 -1.18 7.70 6.24
CA ASP A 80 0.05 7.55 7.03
C ASP A 80 0.93 6.43 6.45
N ALA A 81 0.32 5.35 5.95
CA ALA A 81 1.04 4.27 5.30
C ALA A 81 1.75 4.77 4.02
N VAL A 82 1.10 5.65 3.26
CA VAL A 82 1.73 6.31 2.10
C VAL A 82 2.90 7.20 2.57
N ASP A 83 2.74 7.95 3.66
CA ASP A 83 3.80 8.80 4.18
C ASP A 83 5.02 8.01 4.67
N CYS A 84 4.82 6.77 5.17
CA CYS A 84 5.93 5.87 5.49
C CYS A 84 6.84 5.56 4.28
N LEU A 85 6.35 5.70 3.05
CA LEU A 85 7.15 5.54 1.83
C LEU A 85 8.06 6.75 1.53
N ARG A 86 7.84 7.88 2.21
CA ARG A 86 8.62 9.12 2.04
C ARG A 86 9.92 9.13 2.81
N TRP A 87 9.95 8.51 3.99
CA TRP A 87 11.12 8.49 4.86
C TRP A 87 12.00 7.27 4.59
N SER A 88 12.90 7.42 3.61
CA SER A 88 14.11 6.60 3.41
C SER A 88 15.13 7.25 2.51
#